data_AF-A0A416EB90-F1
#
_entry.id   AF-A0A416EB90-F1
#
_cell.length_a   1.000
_cell.length_b   1.000
_cell.length_c   1.000
_cell.angle_alpha   90.00
_cell.angle_beta   90.00
_cell.angle_gamma   90.00
#
_symmetry.space_group_name_H-M   'P 1'
#
loop_
_entity.id
_entity.type
_entity.pdbx_description
1 polymer ?
#
loop_
_entity_poly.entity_id
_entity_poly.type
_entity_poly.pdbx_seq_one_letter_code
_entity_poly.pdbx_strand_id
1 'polypeptide(L)'
;MRKEEIDEFWYREYFGCSLTEFEDASDKVYPHHYLRGYNGLFILKVNDKYIISAPENQMLLCEKLINRGYDLLDERLLSELLSNRFERIIGPSWIGYPFWHTAALSAENIRIYNRSCPEREMLFSKLRNACSSGEWSDCGINSSSENVAALIADGEIVSAASYELWGEHIAHIGIITHPLFRGRGYAGKVLSYLTNFIFDQGLIPQYRTLCLNKPAISVARQCGYGQYAAHISVRLKR
;
A
#
# COMPACT_ATOMS: atom_id res chain seq x y z
N MET A 1 -16.69 -8.19 3.22
CA MET A 1 -15.85 -6.98 3.37
C MET A 1 -16.02 -6.41 4.77
N ARG A 2 -14.95 -6.39 5.58
CA ARG A 2 -14.91 -5.78 6.92
C ARG A 2 -14.77 -4.25 6.81
N LYS A 3 -15.77 -3.59 6.20
CA LYS A 3 -15.67 -2.16 5.86
C LYS A 3 -15.50 -1.30 7.09
N GLU A 4 -16.23 -1.61 8.16
CA GLU A 4 -16.19 -0.88 9.43
C GLU A 4 -14.77 -0.88 10.03
N GLU A 5 -14.11 -2.04 10.10
CA GLU A 5 -12.72 -2.14 10.59
C GLU A 5 -11.72 -1.40 9.68
N ILE A 6 -11.96 -1.39 8.36
CA ILE A 6 -11.14 -0.62 7.40
C ILE A 6 -11.32 0.89 7.62
N ASP A 7 -12.56 1.35 7.78
CA ASP A 7 -12.86 2.75 8.03
C ASP A 7 -12.28 3.17 9.39
N GLU A 8 -12.40 2.33 10.42
CA GLU A 8 -11.87 2.54 11.76
C GLU A 8 -10.36 2.74 11.77
N PHE A 9 -9.62 1.91 11.02
CA PHE A 9 -8.19 2.16 10.80
C PHE A 9 -7.96 3.57 10.22
N TRP A 10 -8.71 3.98 9.20
CA TRP A 10 -8.50 5.28 8.58
C TRP A 10 -8.88 6.45 9.50
N TYR A 11 -10.10 6.48 10.03
CA TYR A 11 -10.56 7.63 10.81
C TYR A 11 -9.87 7.71 12.17
N ARG A 12 -9.79 6.59 12.91
CA ARG A 12 -9.32 6.59 14.30
C ARG A 12 -7.82 6.49 14.38
N GLU A 13 -7.25 5.46 13.75
CA GLU A 13 -5.82 5.16 13.88
C GLU A 13 -4.97 6.01 12.94
N TYR A 14 -5.42 6.29 11.73
CA TYR A 14 -4.63 7.02 10.73
C TYR A 14 -4.75 8.54 10.87
N PHE A 15 -5.98 9.06 10.86
CA PHE A 15 -6.28 10.49 10.91
C PHE A 15 -6.58 11.03 12.31
N GLY A 16 -6.99 10.19 13.26
CA GLY A 16 -7.31 10.62 14.61
C GLY A 16 -8.57 11.48 14.73
N CYS A 17 -9.54 11.31 13.83
CA CYS A 17 -10.83 11.99 13.85
C CYS A 17 -11.97 11.02 14.26
N SER A 18 -13.18 11.54 14.39
CA SER A 18 -14.38 10.70 14.63
C SER A 18 -14.94 10.11 13.34
N LEU A 19 -15.74 9.04 13.45
CA LEU A 19 -16.45 8.44 12.32
C LEU A 19 -17.32 9.48 11.59
N THR A 20 -18.08 10.30 12.33
CA THR A 20 -18.95 11.34 11.75
C THR A 20 -18.16 12.34 10.91
N GLU A 21 -17.01 12.81 11.40
CA GLU A 21 -16.16 13.72 10.63
C GLU A 21 -15.52 13.04 9.42
N PHE A 22 -15.17 11.76 9.55
CA PHE A 22 -14.62 10.98 8.44
C PHE A 22 -15.65 10.60 7.40
N GLU A 23 -16.94 10.50 7.73
CA GLU A 23 -18.02 10.22 6.78
C GLU A 23 -18.54 11.48 6.09
N ASP A 24 -18.42 12.64 6.74
CA ASP A 24 -18.81 13.95 6.20
C ASP A 24 -18.26 14.16 4.78
N ALA A 25 -19.12 14.60 3.85
CA ALA A 25 -18.78 14.66 2.43
C ALA A 25 -17.79 15.78 2.07
N SER A 26 -17.44 16.67 3.00
CA SER A 26 -16.50 17.76 2.72
C SER A 26 -15.05 17.28 2.70
N ASP A 27 -14.21 18.01 1.98
CA ASP A 27 -12.76 17.89 2.15
C ASP A 27 -12.36 18.28 3.58
N LYS A 28 -11.35 17.60 4.12
CA LYS A 28 -10.86 17.79 5.49
C LYS A 28 -9.34 17.91 5.53
N VAL A 29 -8.84 18.64 6.51
CA VAL A 29 -7.43 18.68 6.87
C VAL A 29 -7.30 18.34 8.35
N TYR A 30 -6.43 17.38 8.67
CA TYR A 30 -6.10 17.01 10.04
C TYR A 30 -4.60 17.13 10.28
N PRO A 31 -4.17 17.48 11.50
CA PRO A 31 -2.78 17.33 11.87
C PRO A 31 -2.37 15.85 11.80
N HIS A 32 -1.08 15.58 11.64
CA HIS A 32 -0.57 14.21 11.66
C HIS A 32 -0.92 13.48 12.97
N HIS A 33 -1.67 12.39 12.83
CA HIS A 33 -1.93 11.46 13.93
C HIS A 33 -1.02 10.22 13.83
N TYR A 34 -1.20 9.38 12.81
CA TYR A 34 -0.33 8.22 12.58
C TYR A 34 1.07 8.61 12.05
N LEU A 35 1.13 9.69 11.28
CA LEU A 35 2.35 10.18 10.64
C LEU A 35 3.12 11.21 11.50
N ARG A 36 3.02 11.15 12.84
CA ARG A 36 3.74 12.08 13.73
C ARG A 36 5.24 12.07 13.43
N GLY A 37 5.81 13.25 13.22
CA GLY A 37 7.22 13.42 12.86
C GLY A 37 7.54 13.26 11.37
N TYR A 38 6.58 12.89 10.52
CA TYR A 38 6.75 12.95 9.08
C TYR A 38 6.73 14.41 8.59
N ASN A 39 7.76 14.83 7.86
CA ASN A 39 7.81 16.16 7.25
C ASN A 39 7.21 16.13 5.84
N GLY A 40 5.88 16.04 5.74
CA GLY A 40 5.24 15.91 4.45
C GLY A 40 3.73 15.89 4.49
N LEU A 41 3.08 16.00 3.34
CA LEU A 41 1.63 15.89 3.23
C LEU A 41 1.25 14.47 2.84
N PHE A 42 0.18 13.94 3.42
CA PHE A 42 -0.47 12.73 2.94
C PHE A 42 -1.90 13.10 2.53
N ILE A 43 -2.20 12.98 1.24
CA ILE A 43 -3.49 13.37 0.67
C ILE A 43 -4.20 12.08 0.24
N LEU A 44 -5.29 11.75 0.93
CA LEU A 44 -6.15 10.61 0.59
C LEU A 44 -7.39 11.13 -0.14
N LYS A 45 -7.67 10.57 -1.32
CA LYS A 45 -8.98 10.68 -1.95
C LYS A 45 -9.76 9.40 -1.68
N VAL A 46 -10.85 9.52 -0.94
CA VAL A 46 -11.79 8.44 -0.65
C VAL A 46 -13.18 8.91 -1.07
N ASN A 47 -13.86 8.13 -1.90
CA ASN A 47 -15.03 8.59 -2.66
C ASN A 47 -14.69 9.90 -3.44
N ASP A 48 -15.50 10.94 -3.30
CA ASP A 48 -15.33 12.22 -3.99
C ASP A 48 -14.74 13.34 -3.11
N LYS A 49 -14.13 12.99 -1.97
CA LYS A 49 -13.51 13.96 -1.05
C LYS A 49 -12.02 13.69 -0.82
N TYR A 50 -11.33 14.75 -0.42
CA TYR A 50 -9.93 14.75 -0.01
C TYR A 50 -9.81 14.88 1.51
N ILE A 51 -9.00 14.01 2.11
CA ILE A 51 -8.58 14.12 3.50
C ILE A 51 -7.06 14.29 3.49
N ILE A 52 -6.58 15.43 3.98
CA ILE A 52 -5.16 15.74 4.06
C ILE A 52 -4.71 15.54 5.50
N SER A 53 -3.69 14.71 5.71
CA SER A 53 -2.90 14.71 6.95
C SER A 53 -1.63 15.53 6.73
N ALA A 54 -1.39 16.51 7.59
CA ALA A 54 -0.26 17.43 7.45
C ALA A 54 0.40 17.76 8.80
N PRO A 55 1.66 18.24 8.81
CA PRO A 55 2.25 18.84 10.00
C PRO A 55 1.49 20.11 10.40
N GLU A 56 1.46 20.44 11.69
CA GLU A 56 0.70 21.60 12.20
C GLU A 56 1.06 22.92 11.51
N ASN A 57 2.35 23.13 11.19
CA ASN A 57 2.82 24.32 10.48
C ASN A 57 2.41 24.38 8.99
N GLN A 58 1.80 23.32 8.44
CA GLN A 58 1.32 23.25 7.06
C GLN A 58 -0.21 23.25 6.94
N MET A 59 -0.94 23.31 8.07
CA MET A 59 -2.41 23.25 8.08
C MET A 59 -3.04 24.33 7.22
N LEU A 60 -2.62 25.60 7.39
CA LEU A 60 -3.15 26.73 6.61
C LEU A 60 -2.89 26.60 5.10
N LEU A 61 -1.78 25.97 4.71
CA LEU A 61 -1.50 25.68 3.30
C LEU A 61 -2.51 24.64 2.77
N CYS A 62 -2.73 23.57 3.52
CA CYS A 62 -3.62 22.49 3.14
C CYS A 62 -5.07 22.95 3.05
N GLU A 63 -5.53 23.78 3.99
CA GLU A 63 -6.86 24.41 3.95
C GLU A 63 -7.06 25.24 2.68
N LYS A 64 -6.03 25.99 2.25
CA LYS A 64 -6.07 26.73 0.99
C LYS A 64 -6.12 25.84 -0.24
N LEU A 65 -5.50 24.65 -0.19
CA LEU A 65 -5.52 23.69 -1.30
C LEU A 65 -6.92 23.12 -1.50
N ILE A 66 -7.57 22.64 -0.44
CA ILE A 66 -8.91 22.04 -0.54
C ILE A 66 -9.99 23.06 -0.95
N ASN A 67 -9.91 24.30 -0.44
CA ASN A 67 -10.88 25.35 -0.75
C ASN A 67 -10.86 25.83 -2.22
N ARG A 68 -9.85 25.42 -3.01
CA ARG A 68 -9.75 25.77 -4.43
C ARG A 68 -10.36 24.74 -5.37
N GLY A 69 -10.81 23.58 -4.86
CA GLY A 69 -11.46 22.54 -5.67
C GLY A 69 -10.52 21.90 -6.71
N TYR A 70 -9.22 21.83 -6.42
CA TYR A 70 -8.23 21.19 -7.27
C TYR A 70 -8.31 19.67 -7.23
N ASP A 71 -7.90 18.99 -8.30
CA ASP A 71 -7.61 17.56 -8.21
C ASP A 71 -6.27 17.36 -7.49
N LEU A 72 -6.33 17.13 -6.18
CA LEU A 72 -5.15 16.97 -5.35
C LEU A 72 -4.44 15.61 -5.52
N LEU A 73 -4.85 14.78 -6.47
CA LEU A 73 -4.08 13.61 -6.90
C LEU A 73 -3.21 13.87 -8.14
N ASP A 74 -3.33 15.04 -8.77
CA ASP A 74 -2.48 15.44 -9.90
C ASP A 74 -1.10 15.86 -9.41
N GLU A 75 -0.10 15.02 -9.66
CA GLU A 75 1.30 15.26 -9.31
C GLU A 75 1.85 16.56 -9.94
N ARG A 76 1.47 16.88 -11.18
CA ARG A 76 1.96 18.08 -11.88
C ARG A 76 1.38 19.33 -11.24
N LEU A 77 0.08 19.32 -10.97
CA LEU A 77 -0.58 20.43 -10.27
C LEU A 77 0.01 20.66 -8.87
N LEU A 78 0.21 19.59 -8.09
CA LEU A 78 0.85 19.71 -6.78
C LEU A 78 2.29 20.24 -6.89
N SER A 79 3.03 19.79 -7.90
CA SER A 79 4.39 20.29 -8.16
C SER A 79 4.39 21.80 -8.45
N GLU A 80 3.45 22.29 -9.24
CA GLU A 80 3.30 23.71 -9.54
C GLU A 80 2.88 24.53 -8.31
N LEU A 81 1.88 24.06 -7.57
CA LEU A 81 1.34 24.75 -6.39
C LEU A 81 2.34 24.79 -5.22
N LEU A 82 3.12 23.73 -5.04
CA LEU A 82 4.12 23.64 -3.98
C LEU A 82 5.46 24.24 -4.41
N SER A 83 5.74 24.29 -5.72
CA SER A 83 6.94 24.88 -6.30
C SER A 83 8.21 24.36 -5.60
N ASN A 84 9.06 25.23 -5.08
CA ASN A 84 10.32 24.85 -4.44
C ASN A 84 10.19 24.23 -3.04
N ARG A 85 8.98 24.07 -2.49
CA ARG A 85 8.73 23.64 -1.09
C ARG A 85 8.80 22.13 -0.86
N PHE A 86 8.79 21.32 -1.91
CA PHE A 86 8.84 19.86 -1.79
C PHE A 86 10.17 19.27 -2.26
N GLU A 87 10.54 18.13 -1.67
CA GLU A 87 11.68 17.30 -2.06
C GLU A 87 11.25 16.23 -3.06
N ARG A 88 10.11 15.57 -2.80
CA ARG A 88 9.61 14.47 -3.62
C ARG A 88 8.09 14.38 -3.53
N ILE A 89 7.44 13.97 -4.62
CA ILE A 89 6.03 13.55 -4.63
C ILE A 89 6.00 12.06 -5.01
N ILE A 90 5.14 11.29 -4.35
CA ILE A 90 5.00 9.85 -4.53
C ILE A 90 3.51 9.52 -4.68
N GLY A 91 3.12 9.07 -5.87
CA GLY A 91 1.75 8.71 -6.20
C GLY A 91 1.32 9.30 -7.56
N PRO A 92 0.02 9.37 -7.85
CA PRO A 92 -1.05 8.81 -7.03
C PRO A 92 -0.94 7.28 -6.97
N SER A 93 -1.29 6.73 -5.83
CA SER A 93 -1.25 5.31 -5.52
C SER A 93 -2.65 4.81 -5.24
N TRP A 94 -3.02 3.73 -5.92
CA TRP A 94 -4.23 2.97 -5.70
C TRP A 94 -4.14 2.24 -4.35
N ILE A 95 -5.21 2.27 -3.55
CA ILE A 95 -5.33 1.51 -2.30
C ILE A 95 -6.57 0.63 -2.42
N GLY A 96 -6.41 -0.66 -2.15
CA GLY A 96 -7.54 -1.57 -2.15
C GLY A 96 -7.48 -2.66 -1.10
N TYR A 97 -8.65 -3.23 -0.91
CA TYR A 97 -8.94 -4.29 0.05
C TYR A 97 -9.74 -5.39 -0.65
N PRO A 98 -9.55 -6.66 -0.25
CA PRO A 98 -10.33 -7.78 -0.78
C PRO A 98 -11.79 -7.71 -0.30
N PHE A 99 -12.73 -7.91 -1.22
CA PHE A 99 -14.17 -7.91 -0.89
C PHE A 99 -14.63 -9.20 -0.17
N TRP A 100 -13.99 -10.35 -0.49
CA TRP A 100 -14.23 -11.70 0.07
C TRP A 100 -12.91 -12.48 0.17
N HIS A 101 -12.94 -13.68 0.78
CA HIS A 101 -11.82 -14.63 0.72
C HIS A 101 -11.48 -14.90 -0.74
N THR A 102 -10.28 -14.53 -1.18
CA THR A 102 -9.88 -14.67 -2.58
C THR A 102 -10.09 -16.13 -2.99
N ALA A 103 -10.81 -16.35 -4.11
CA ALA A 103 -10.92 -17.70 -4.65
C ALA A 103 -9.48 -18.19 -4.85
N ALA A 104 -9.09 -19.23 -4.11
CA ALA A 104 -7.70 -19.65 -4.06
C ALA A 104 -7.26 -20.02 -5.48
N LEU A 105 -6.47 -19.16 -6.12
CA LEU A 105 -5.70 -19.56 -7.27
C LEU A 105 -4.80 -20.71 -6.80
N SER A 106 -4.67 -21.78 -7.60
CA SER A 106 -3.93 -22.99 -7.18
C SER A 106 -2.60 -22.62 -6.52
N ALA A 107 -2.47 -23.03 -5.26
CA ALA A 107 -1.36 -22.74 -4.36
C ALA A 107 -0.19 -23.71 -4.51
N GLU A 108 -0.18 -24.52 -5.57
CA GLU A 108 0.91 -25.43 -5.86
C GLU A 108 2.25 -24.69 -5.85
N ASN A 109 3.22 -25.26 -5.14
CA ASN A 109 4.57 -24.75 -4.99
C ASN A 109 4.68 -23.39 -4.28
N ILE A 110 3.68 -22.98 -3.48
CA ILE A 110 3.77 -21.82 -2.58
C ILE A 110 4.07 -22.29 -1.16
N ARG A 111 5.02 -21.62 -0.49
CA ARG A 111 5.36 -21.87 0.93
C ARG A 111 5.53 -20.56 1.70
N ILE A 112 5.18 -20.58 2.98
CA ILE A 112 5.56 -19.51 3.92
C ILE A 112 6.97 -19.79 4.44
N TYR A 113 7.84 -18.79 4.30
CA TYR A 113 9.16 -18.74 4.91
C TYR A 113 9.11 -17.75 6.07
N ASN A 114 9.19 -18.29 7.29
CA ASN A 114 9.30 -17.47 8.50
C ASN A 114 10.71 -16.86 8.59
N ARG A 115 10.86 -15.78 9.35
CA ARG A 115 12.14 -15.10 9.61
C ARG A 115 13.20 -16.00 10.22
N SER A 116 12.78 -16.98 11.02
CA SER A 116 13.67 -17.97 11.63
C SER A 116 14.20 -19.04 10.67
N CYS A 117 13.68 -19.14 9.43
CA CYS A 117 14.12 -20.14 8.45
C CYS A 117 15.56 -19.87 7.98
N PRO A 118 16.54 -20.76 8.24
CA PRO A 118 17.96 -20.51 7.94
C PRO A 118 18.26 -20.30 6.45
N GLU A 119 17.50 -20.96 5.58
CA GLU A 119 17.70 -20.93 4.11
C GLU A 119 17.08 -19.67 3.45
N ARG A 120 16.32 -18.88 4.20
CA ARG A 120 15.52 -17.77 3.65
C ARG A 120 16.41 -16.74 2.97
N GLU A 121 17.46 -16.26 3.62
CA GLU A 121 18.31 -15.22 3.01
C GLU A 121 18.99 -15.74 1.73
N MET A 122 19.46 -16.98 1.73
CA MET A 122 20.05 -17.61 0.54
C MET A 122 19.04 -17.67 -0.62
N LEU A 123 17.82 -18.17 -0.39
CA LEU A 123 16.80 -18.29 -1.42
C LEU A 123 16.33 -16.93 -1.95
N PHE A 124 16.11 -15.96 -1.06
CA PHE A 124 15.61 -14.64 -1.43
C PHE A 124 16.69 -13.71 -2.01
N SER A 125 17.97 -13.94 -1.71
CA SER A 125 19.07 -13.17 -2.32
C SER A 125 19.11 -13.35 -3.84
N LYS A 126 18.81 -14.55 -4.36
CA LYS A 126 18.72 -14.79 -5.81
C LYS A 126 17.62 -13.96 -6.46
N LEU A 127 16.41 -14.00 -5.90
CA LEU A 127 15.28 -13.18 -6.37
C LEU A 127 15.61 -11.69 -6.30
N ARG A 128 16.24 -11.24 -5.20
CA ARG A 128 16.69 -9.86 -5.00
C ARG A 128 17.69 -9.41 -6.07
N ASN A 129 18.70 -10.22 -6.33
CA ASN A 129 19.74 -9.93 -7.32
C ASN A 129 19.21 -9.94 -8.76
N ALA A 130 18.12 -10.65 -9.02
CA ALA A 130 17.46 -10.65 -10.32
C ALA A 130 16.61 -9.40 -10.57
N CYS A 131 16.16 -8.71 -9.51
CA CYS A 131 15.34 -7.51 -9.62
C CYS A 131 16.22 -6.25 -9.61
N SER A 132 15.71 -5.15 -10.16
CA SER A 132 16.40 -3.87 -10.01
C SER A 132 16.39 -3.41 -8.54
N SER A 133 17.39 -2.62 -8.14
CA SER A 133 17.45 -2.07 -6.77
C SER A 133 16.23 -1.23 -6.41
N GLY A 134 15.70 -0.46 -7.37
CA GLY A 134 14.47 0.31 -7.21
C GLY A 134 13.24 -0.59 -6.99
N GLU A 135 13.03 -1.59 -7.84
CA GLU A 135 11.92 -2.54 -7.67
C GLU A 135 11.99 -3.28 -6.33
N TRP A 136 13.19 -3.68 -5.89
CA TRP A 136 13.34 -4.34 -4.59
C TRP A 136 13.05 -3.40 -3.42
N SER A 137 13.55 -2.17 -3.47
CA SER A 137 13.28 -1.14 -2.46
C SER A 137 11.79 -0.84 -2.33
N ASP A 138 11.08 -0.82 -3.46
CA ASP A 138 9.67 -0.42 -3.52
C ASP A 138 8.70 -1.60 -3.34
N CYS A 139 9.17 -2.85 -3.32
CA CYS A 139 8.28 -4.02 -3.28
C CYS A 139 7.67 -4.32 -1.91
N GLY A 140 8.15 -3.70 -0.83
CA GLY A 140 7.63 -3.90 0.53
C GLY A 140 8.06 -5.21 1.22
N ILE A 141 9.01 -5.96 0.65
CA ILE A 141 9.61 -7.13 1.31
C ILE A 141 10.89 -6.72 2.05
N ASN A 142 10.92 -6.94 3.37
CA ASN A 142 12.05 -6.59 4.23
C ASN A 142 12.67 -7.84 4.88
N SER A 143 13.94 -7.74 5.28
CA SER A 143 14.58 -8.75 6.14
C SER A 143 13.93 -8.85 7.52
N SER A 144 13.19 -7.83 7.95
CA SER A 144 12.36 -7.84 9.15
C SER A 144 10.99 -8.51 8.97
N SER A 145 10.52 -8.75 7.74
CA SER A 145 9.19 -9.34 7.51
C SER A 145 9.12 -10.71 8.17
N GLU A 146 8.13 -10.92 9.04
CA GLU A 146 8.02 -12.15 9.84
C GLU A 146 7.73 -13.36 8.95
N ASN A 147 6.75 -13.23 8.06
CA ASN A 147 6.33 -14.27 7.13
C ASN A 147 6.42 -13.77 5.69
N VAL A 148 7.00 -14.59 4.81
CA VAL A 148 7.04 -14.32 3.36
C VAL A 148 6.52 -15.52 2.60
N ALA A 149 5.43 -15.35 1.87
CA ALA A 149 4.95 -16.33 0.92
C ALA A 149 5.86 -16.29 -0.32
N ALA A 150 6.34 -17.44 -0.77
CA ALA A 150 7.13 -17.57 -1.99
C ALA A 150 6.61 -18.69 -2.87
N LEU A 151 6.45 -18.39 -4.15
CA LEU A 151 6.14 -19.35 -5.20
C LEU A 151 7.44 -19.82 -5.84
N ILE A 152 7.61 -21.14 -5.89
CA ILE A 152 8.76 -21.80 -6.49
C ILE A 152 8.39 -22.36 -7.85
N ALA A 153 9.20 -22.07 -8.87
CA ALA A 153 9.15 -22.74 -10.16
C ALA A 153 10.57 -22.97 -10.65
N ASP A 154 10.82 -24.10 -11.31
CA ASP A 154 12.14 -24.48 -11.83
C ASP A 154 13.26 -24.44 -10.77
N GLY A 155 12.92 -24.72 -9.50
CA GLY A 155 13.86 -24.71 -8.37
C GLY A 155 14.22 -23.32 -7.82
N GLU A 156 13.57 -22.25 -8.29
CA GLU A 156 13.84 -20.87 -7.87
C GLU A 156 12.59 -20.17 -7.36
N ILE A 157 12.76 -19.18 -6.48
CA ILE A 157 11.67 -18.28 -6.10
C ILE A 157 11.39 -17.34 -7.26
N VAL A 158 10.23 -17.51 -7.89
CA VAL A 158 9.82 -16.70 -9.06
C VAL A 158 8.89 -15.56 -8.69
N SER A 159 8.21 -15.64 -7.53
CA SER A 159 7.43 -14.54 -6.97
C SER A 159 7.35 -14.68 -5.45
N ALA A 160 7.32 -13.55 -4.76
CA ALA A 160 7.17 -13.53 -3.32
C ALA A 160 6.28 -12.37 -2.86
N ALA A 161 5.63 -12.55 -1.73
CA ALA A 161 4.85 -11.51 -1.06
C ALA A 161 5.04 -11.59 0.46
N SER A 162 5.04 -10.45 1.12
CA SER A 162 5.03 -10.33 2.58
C SER A 162 4.05 -9.25 3.00
N TYR A 163 3.86 -9.09 4.30
CA TYR A 163 3.13 -7.94 4.83
C TYR A 163 3.85 -7.31 6.01
N GLU A 164 3.56 -6.03 6.23
CA GLU A 164 3.88 -5.29 7.44
C GLU A 164 2.57 -4.94 8.15
N LEU A 165 2.56 -4.94 9.49
CA LEU A 165 1.42 -4.49 10.26
C LEU A 165 1.40 -2.97 10.36
N TRP A 166 0.28 -2.37 9.97
CA TRP A 166 -0.03 -0.96 10.13
C TRP A 166 -1.20 -0.83 11.10
N GLY A 167 -1.02 0.03 12.11
CA GLY A 167 -1.99 0.08 13.21
C GLY A 167 -2.13 -1.28 13.90
N GLU A 168 -3.33 -1.59 14.35
CA GLU A 168 -3.60 -2.85 15.08
C GLU A 168 -3.84 -4.05 14.16
N HIS A 169 -4.46 -3.84 12.98
CA HIS A 169 -5.03 -4.94 12.20
C HIS A 169 -4.74 -4.92 10.70
N ILE A 170 -4.16 -3.85 10.14
CA ILE A 170 -3.92 -3.78 8.69
C ILE A 170 -2.62 -4.49 8.34
N ALA A 171 -2.71 -5.54 7.52
CA ALA A 171 -1.57 -6.20 6.91
C ALA A 171 -1.29 -5.58 5.53
N HIS A 172 -0.37 -4.61 5.50
CA HIS A 172 0.05 -3.93 4.29
C HIS A 172 0.97 -4.83 3.45
N ILE A 173 0.47 -5.30 2.30
CA ILE A 173 1.13 -6.29 1.46
C ILE A 173 2.15 -5.65 0.50
N GLY A 174 3.36 -6.20 0.53
CA GLY A 174 4.37 -6.05 -0.51
C GLY A 174 4.46 -7.30 -1.40
N ILE A 175 4.73 -7.12 -2.70
CA ILE A 175 4.86 -8.22 -3.66
C ILE A 175 5.92 -7.92 -4.71
N ILE A 176 6.64 -8.97 -5.12
CA ILE A 176 7.57 -8.91 -6.23
C ILE A 176 7.51 -10.18 -7.08
N THR A 177 7.83 -10.05 -8.37
CA THR A 177 7.95 -11.16 -9.33
C THR A 177 9.24 -11.02 -10.10
N HIS A 178 10.01 -12.11 -10.15
CA HIS A 178 11.24 -12.20 -10.92
C HIS A 178 10.99 -11.75 -12.37
N PRO A 179 11.81 -10.86 -12.95
CA PRO A 179 11.52 -10.24 -14.24
C PRO A 179 11.29 -11.23 -15.38
N LEU A 180 12.09 -12.29 -15.46
CA LEU A 180 11.96 -13.36 -16.48
C LEU A 180 10.70 -14.25 -16.35
N PHE A 181 9.97 -14.16 -15.23
CA PHE A 181 8.79 -14.98 -14.96
C PHE A 181 7.48 -14.17 -14.91
N ARG A 182 7.52 -12.89 -15.30
CA ARG A 182 6.33 -12.02 -15.42
C ARG A 182 5.38 -12.53 -16.51
N GLY A 183 4.11 -12.13 -16.42
CA GLY A 183 3.07 -12.53 -17.38
C GLY A 183 2.57 -13.97 -17.24
N ARG A 184 3.04 -14.73 -16.24
CA ARG A 184 2.66 -16.14 -15.99
C ARG A 184 1.64 -16.33 -14.86
N GLY A 185 1.10 -15.24 -14.30
CA GLY A 185 0.11 -15.28 -13.22
C GLY A 185 0.66 -15.54 -11.81
N TYR A 186 1.98 -15.67 -11.63
CA TYR A 186 2.58 -15.99 -10.32
C TYR A 186 2.33 -14.93 -9.24
N ALA A 187 2.33 -13.65 -9.60
CA ALA A 187 1.98 -12.57 -8.67
C ALA A 187 0.58 -12.77 -8.08
N GLY A 188 -0.41 -13.12 -8.91
CA GLY A 188 -1.78 -13.35 -8.45
C GLY A 188 -1.87 -14.57 -7.52
N LYS A 189 -1.15 -15.65 -7.84
CA LYS A 189 -1.11 -16.86 -7.01
C LYS A 189 -0.54 -16.58 -5.62
N VAL A 190 0.62 -15.91 -5.53
CA VAL A 190 1.24 -15.59 -4.23
C VAL A 190 0.44 -14.54 -3.47
N LEU A 191 -0.15 -13.55 -4.15
CA LEU A 191 -1.03 -12.57 -3.52
C LEU A 191 -2.27 -13.23 -2.91
N SER A 192 -2.95 -14.10 -3.67
CA SER A 192 -4.14 -14.83 -3.18
C SER A 192 -3.80 -15.71 -1.98
N TYR A 193 -2.70 -16.45 -2.07
CA TYR A 193 -2.22 -17.31 -0.97
C TYR A 193 -1.92 -16.49 0.30
N LEU A 194 -1.15 -15.41 0.17
CA LEU A 194 -0.82 -14.55 1.32
C LEU A 194 -2.07 -13.86 1.88
N THR A 195 -3.02 -13.47 1.02
CA THR A 195 -4.28 -12.85 1.45
C THR A 195 -5.08 -13.80 2.35
N ASN A 196 -5.19 -15.07 1.96
CA ASN A 196 -5.86 -16.08 2.79
C ASN A 196 -5.08 -16.36 4.09
N PHE A 197 -3.75 -16.46 4.02
CA PHE A 197 -2.91 -16.59 5.22
C PHE A 197 -3.15 -15.44 6.20
N ILE A 198 -3.22 -14.19 5.73
CA ILE A 198 -3.49 -13.00 6.56
C ILE A 198 -4.88 -13.08 7.19
N PHE A 199 -5.90 -13.52 6.45
CA PHE A 199 -7.24 -13.72 7.01
C PHE A 199 -7.27 -14.79 8.11
N ASP A 200 -6.53 -15.89 7.95
CA ASP A 200 -6.41 -16.93 8.98
C ASP A 200 -5.76 -16.41 10.28
N GLN A 201 -4.96 -15.34 10.19
CA GLN A 201 -4.41 -14.63 11.35
C GLN A 201 -5.39 -13.60 11.96
N GLY A 202 -6.59 -13.44 11.42
CA GLY A 202 -7.58 -12.46 11.86
C GLY A 202 -7.29 -11.01 11.42
N LEU A 203 -6.31 -10.81 10.54
CA LEU A 203 -5.86 -9.49 10.06
C LEU A 203 -6.61 -9.06 8.78
N ILE A 204 -6.44 -7.79 8.39
CA ILE A 204 -7.07 -7.18 7.22
C ILE A 204 -6.01 -6.95 6.13
N PRO A 205 -6.06 -7.69 5.00
CA PRO A 205 -5.14 -7.50 3.89
C PRO A 205 -5.35 -6.15 3.20
N GLN A 206 -4.28 -5.39 2.99
CA GLN A 206 -4.30 -4.15 2.22
C GLN A 206 -3.24 -4.19 1.13
N TYR A 207 -3.60 -3.84 -0.10
CA TYR A 207 -2.67 -3.72 -1.22
C TYR A 207 -2.59 -2.28 -1.72
N ARG A 208 -1.37 -1.81 -1.99
CA ARG A 208 -1.14 -0.51 -2.63
C ARG A 208 -0.20 -0.64 -3.82
N THR A 209 -0.45 0.15 -4.85
CA THR A 209 0.45 0.27 -5.99
C THR A 209 0.22 1.60 -6.70
N LEU A 210 1.19 2.10 -7.47
CA LEU A 210 1.00 3.33 -8.25
C LEU A 210 -0.20 3.17 -9.20
N CYS A 211 -1.00 4.22 -9.34
CA CYS A 211 -2.14 4.24 -10.27
C CYS A 211 -1.73 3.99 -11.72
N LEU A 212 -0.48 4.28 -12.07
CA LEU A 212 0.12 4.00 -13.38
C LEU A 212 0.51 2.52 -13.58
N ASN A 213 0.68 1.75 -12.50
CA ASN A 213 1.00 0.33 -12.57
C ASN A 213 -0.26 -0.51 -12.85
N LYS A 214 -0.81 -0.35 -14.06
CA LYS A 214 -2.02 -1.07 -14.51
C LYS A 214 -1.89 -2.59 -14.40
N PRO A 215 -0.74 -3.23 -14.70
CA PRO A 215 -0.57 -4.67 -14.49
C PRO A 215 -0.76 -5.10 -13.02
N ALA A 216 -0.18 -4.38 -12.05
CA ALA A 216 -0.34 -4.70 -10.64
C ALA A 216 -1.78 -4.51 -10.15
N ILE A 217 -2.47 -3.45 -10.60
CA ILE A 217 -3.90 -3.24 -10.29
C ILE A 217 -4.76 -4.37 -10.88
N SER A 218 -4.44 -4.83 -12.09
CA SER A 218 -5.14 -5.96 -12.72
C SER A 218 -4.98 -7.24 -11.89
N VAL A 219 -3.75 -7.54 -11.43
CA VAL A 219 -3.48 -8.68 -10.53
C VAL A 219 -4.30 -8.57 -9.25
N ALA A 220 -4.32 -7.40 -8.60
CA ALA A 220 -5.09 -7.19 -7.37
C ALA A 220 -6.59 -7.44 -7.60
N ARG A 221 -7.15 -6.90 -8.68
CA ARG A 221 -8.57 -7.09 -9.05
C ARG A 221 -8.92 -8.55 -9.33
N GLN A 222 -8.04 -9.29 -10.02
CA GLN A 222 -8.21 -10.73 -10.23
C GLN A 222 -8.21 -11.51 -8.92
N CYS A 223 -7.46 -11.04 -7.93
CA CYS A 223 -7.46 -11.58 -6.57
C CYS A 223 -8.61 -11.03 -5.71
N GLY A 224 -9.63 -10.38 -6.29
CA GLY A 224 -10.82 -9.91 -5.57
C GLY A 224 -10.64 -8.59 -4.81
N TYR A 225 -9.56 -7.85 -5.04
CA TYR A 225 -9.38 -6.52 -4.43
C TYR A 225 -10.19 -5.44 -5.16
N GLY A 226 -10.94 -4.68 -4.36
CA GLY A 226 -11.62 -3.46 -4.77
C GLY A 226 -10.83 -2.22 -4.42
N GLN A 227 -10.98 -1.17 -5.23
CA GLN A 227 -10.46 0.14 -4.85
C GLN A 227 -11.25 0.69 -3.68
N TYR A 228 -10.56 1.11 -2.64
CA TYR A 228 -11.13 1.87 -1.53
C TYR A 228 -10.80 3.35 -1.65
N ALA A 229 -9.55 3.66 -1.98
CA ALA A 229 -9.08 5.04 -2.08
C ALA A 229 -7.95 5.15 -3.11
N ALA A 230 -7.51 6.38 -3.34
CA ALA A 230 -6.19 6.67 -3.89
C ALA A 230 -5.50 7.70 -3.00
N HIS A 231 -4.17 7.71 -2.96
CA HIS A 231 -3.43 8.71 -2.20
C HIS A 231 -2.23 9.23 -2.96
N ILE A 232 -1.79 10.43 -2.60
CA ILE A 232 -0.49 10.97 -2.99
C ILE A 232 0.22 11.50 -1.75
N SER A 233 1.52 11.26 -1.67
CA SER A 233 2.36 11.70 -0.56
C SER A 233 3.38 12.72 -1.06
N VAL A 234 3.51 13.81 -0.33
CA VAL A 234 4.47 14.88 -0.62
C VAL A 234 5.49 14.92 0.50
N ARG A 235 6.77 14.73 0.20
CA ARG A 235 7.87 15.02 1.12
C ARG A 235 8.22 16.50 1.02
N LEU A 236 8.16 17.23 2.12
CA LEU A 236 8.52 18.64 2.17
C LEU A 236 10.03 18.79 2.41
N LYS A 237 10.61 19.89 1.89
CA LYS A 237 11.96 20.29 2.26
C LYS A 237 12.00 20.67 3.74
N ARG A 238 13.17 20.48 4.35
CA ARG A 238 13.46 21.00 5.69
C ARG A 238 13.70 22.50 5.64
#